data_AF-A0A958N912-F1
#
_entry.id   AF-A0A958N912-F1
#
_cell.length_a   1.000
_cell.length_b   1.000
_cell.length_c   1.000
_cell.angle_alpha   90.00
_cell.angle_beta   90.00
_cell.angle_gamma   90.00
#
_symmetry.space_group_name_H-M   'P 1'
#
loop_
_entity.id
_entity.type
_entity.pdbx_description
1 polymer ?
#
loop_
_entity_poly.entity_id
_entity_poly.type
_entity_poly.pdbx_seq_one_letter_code
_entity_poly.pdbx_strand_id
1 'polypeptide(L)'
;MKRLSTRLVLFFLLFSPVVETQAEYRAFRLEITDGATGKKREVVTSLDPFQYVGYFPVLKSESVYYTETWMCWESTSRRSKVCDNPKSKAEVQANPVTTN
;
A
#
# COMPACT_ATOMS: atom_id res chain seq x y z
N MET A 1 -21.66 -42.11 16.83
CA MET A 1 -20.56 -41.14 16.94
C MET A 1 -19.27 -41.79 16.41
N LYS A 2 -18.85 -41.44 15.19
CA LYS A 2 -17.67 -42.06 14.53
C LYS A 2 -16.40 -41.50 15.18
N ARG A 3 -15.57 -42.37 15.76
CA ARG A 3 -14.28 -41.97 16.36
C ARG A 3 -13.35 -41.51 15.24
N LEU A 4 -13.15 -40.20 15.14
CA LEU A 4 -12.24 -39.61 14.17
C LEU A 4 -10.82 -40.07 14.51
N SER A 5 -10.14 -40.72 13.57
CA SER A 5 -8.83 -41.34 13.78
C SER A 5 -7.79 -40.27 14.14
N THR A 6 -7.19 -40.39 15.33
CA THR A 6 -6.15 -39.46 15.82
C THR A 6 -4.97 -39.34 14.85
N ARG A 7 -4.66 -40.41 14.09
CA ARG A 7 -3.62 -40.41 13.06
C ARG A 7 -3.96 -39.50 11.88
N LEU A 8 -5.24 -39.43 11.51
CA LEU A 8 -5.71 -38.55 10.45
C LEU A 8 -5.59 -37.07 10.87
N VAL A 9 -5.93 -36.77 12.13
CA VAL A 9 -5.81 -35.41 12.69
C VAL A 9 -4.35 -34.94 12.74
N LEU A 10 -3.43 -35.81 13.16
CA LEU A 10 -1.98 -35.52 13.17
C LEU A 10 -1.41 -35.31 11.77
N PHE A 11 -1.90 -36.06 10.77
CA PHE A 11 -1.49 -35.89 9.38
C PHE A 11 -1.87 -34.51 8.82
N PHE A 12 -3.11 -34.05 9.08
CA PHE A 12 -3.54 -32.71 8.64
C PHE A 12 -2.83 -31.57 9.38
N LEU A 13 -2.46 -31.76 10.65
CA LEU A 13 -1.70 -30.76 11.42
C LEU A 13 -0.25 -30.62 10.96
N LEU A 14 0.41 -31.70 10.52
CA LEU A 14 1.80 -31.68 10.08
C LEU A 14 1.98 -31.27 8.61
N PHE A 15 0.95 -31.41 7.78
CA PHE A 15 0.99 -31.11 6.34
C PHE A 15 0.11 -29.94 5.91
N SER A 16 -0.21 -29.00 6.81
CA SER A 16 -0.86 -27.76 6.39
C SER A 16 0.19 -26.84 5.74
N PRO A 17 0.14 -26.58 4.41
CA PRO A 17 1.04 -25.64 3.79
C PRO A 17 0.76 -24.23 4.31
N VAL A 18 1.79 -23.58 4.85
CA VAL A 18 1.75 -22.15 5.17
C VAL A 18 1.87 -21.41 3.83
N VAL A 19 0.74 -21.20 3.17
CA VAL A 19 0.72 -20.44 1.91
C VAL A 19 0.94 -18.97 2.26
N GLU A 20 2.16 -18.47 2.07
CA GLU A 20 2.42 -17.04 2.10
C GLU A 20 1.80 -16.40 0.86
N THR A 21 0.59 -15.88 1.01
CA THR A 21 -0.07 -15.10 -0.03
C THR A 21 0.65 -13.76 -0.15
N GLN A 22 1.57 -13.66 -1.12
CA GLN A 22 2.11 -12.40 -1.60
C GLN A 22 0.96 -11.68 -2.31
N ALA A 23 0.38 -10.67 -1.66
CA ALA A 23 -0.66 -9.85 -2.25
C ALA A 23 -0.01 -8.63 -2.89
N GLU A 24 0.00 -8.59 -4.22
CA GLU A 24 0.34 -7.37 -4.94
C GLU A 24 -0.71 -6.29 -4.64
N TYR A 25 -0.27 -5.05 -4.48
CA TYR A 25 -1.16 -3.93 -4.30
C TYR A 25 -0.66 -2.69 -5.02
N ARG A 26 -1.57 -1.74 -5.23
CA ARG A 26 -1.24 -0.46 -5.85
C ARG A 26 -0.99 0.59 -4.78
N ALA A 27 0.10 1.33 -4.94
CA ALA A 27 0.41 2.51 -4.15
C ALA A 27 0.05 3.78 -4.95
N PHE A 28 -0.30 4.83 -4.22
CA PHE A 28 -0.72 6.12 -4.74
C PHE A 28 0.02 7.22 -4.00
N ARG A 29 0.52 8.21 -4.76
CA ARG A 29 0.86 9.52 -4.22
C ARG A 29 -0.34 10.42 -4.43
N LEU A 30 -0.96 10.85 -3.34
CA LEU A 30 -2.11 11.75 -3.35
C LEU A 30 -1.64 13.18 -3.06
N GLU A 31 -2.06 14.14 -3.87
CA GLU A 31 -2.05 15.55 -3.56
C GLU A 31 -3.42 15.94 -2.99
N ILE A 32 -3.40 16.52 -1.79
CA ILE A 32 -4.59 17.05 -1.12
C ILE A 32 -4.44 18.57 -1.11
N THR A 33 -5.36 19.25 -1.79
CA THR A 33 -5.35 20.71 -1.94
C THR A 33 -6.59 21.31 -1.28
N ASP A 34 -6.39 22.21 -0.32
CA ASP A 34 -7.47 23.02 0.27
C ASP A 34 -7.78 24.20 -0.64
N GLY A 35 -8.95 24.18 -1.27
CA GLY A 35 -9.44 25.25 -2.15
C GLY A 35 -9.71 26.57 -1.43
N ALA A 36 -9.86 26.58 -0.11
CA ALA A 36 -10.06 27.81 0.65
C ALA A 36 -8.75 28.54 0.98
N THR A 37 -7.68 27.80 1.27
CA THR A 37 -6.38 28.38 1.69
C THR A 37 -5.27 28.25 0.66
N GLY A 38 -5.45 27.42 -0.37
CA GLY A 38 -4.42 27.06 -1.34
C GLY A 38 -3.34 26.13 -0.78
N LYS A 39 -3.46 25.68 0.49
CA LYS A 39 -2.49 24.77 1.10
C LYS A 39 -2.54 23.40 0.44
N LYS A 40 -1.36 22.84 0.22
CA LYS A 40 -1.16 21.51 -0.35
C LYS A 40 -0.44 20.60 0.62
N ARG A 41 -0.81 19.32 0.61
CA ARG A 41 -0.06 18.26 1.28
C ARG A 41 -0.05 17.02 0.42
N GLU A 42 1.05 16.27 0.50
CA GLU A 42 1.16 14.98 -0.17
C GLU A 42 1.09 13.83 0.84
N VAL A 43 0.50 12.72 0.42
CA VAL A 43 0.51 11.47 1.18
C VAL A 43 0.73 10.29 0.26
N VAL A 44 1.53 9.33 0.70
CA VAL A 44 1.70 8.03 0.03
C VAL A 44 0.86 6.99 0.77
N THR A 45 -0.01 6.30 0.05
CA THR A 45 -0.99 5.36 0.62
C THR A 45 -1.30 4.21 -0.35
N SER A 46 -1.82 3.10 0.16
CA SER A 46 -2.39 2.02 -0.66
C SER A 46 -3.86 2.25 -1.04
N LEU A 47 -4.46 3.34 -0.55
CA LEU A 47 -5.85 3.70 -0.84
C LEU A 47 -5.90 4.66 -2.03
N ASP A 48 -6.76 4.37 -3.00
CA ASP A 48 -7.04 5.33 -4.07
C ASP A 48 -7.76 6.59 -3.52
N PRO A 49 -7.84 7.70 -4.27
CA PRO A 49 -8.45 8.94 -3.76
C PRO A 49 -9.88 8.76 -3.23
N PHE A 50 -10.71 7.93 -3.87
CA PHE A 50 -12.09 7.71 -3.45
C PHE A 50 -12.14 6.90 -2.16
N GLN A 51 -11.28 5.87 -2.05
CA GLN A 51 -11.14 5.10 -0.82
C GLN A 51 -10.60 5.95 0.32
N TYR A 52 -9.58 6.77 0.07
CA TYR A 52 -8.90 7.57 1.10
C TYR A 52 -9.88 8.46 1.88
N VAL A 53 -10.81 9.12 1.16
CA VAL A 53 -11.85 9.97 1.76
C VAL A 53 -12.78 9.18 2.70
N GLY A 54 -12.92 7.87 2.51
CA GLY A 54 -13.70 6.99 3.38
C GLY A 54 -13.01 6.61 4.70
N TYR A 55 -11.67 6.71 4.77
CA TYR A 55 -10.89 6.30 5.96
C TYR A 55 -10.26 7.48 6.72
N PHE A 56 -9.96 8.58 6.03
CA PHE A 56 -9.28 9.73 6.60
C PHE A 56 -10.14 11.00 6.52
N PRO A 57 -10.05 11.90 7.52
CA PRO A 57 -10.78 13.16 7.47
C PRO A 57 -10.26 14.04 6.34
N VAL A 58 -11.19 14.51 5.51
CA VAL A 58 -10.97 15.46 4.42
C VAL A 58 -12.00 16.57 4.58
N LEU A 59 -11.56 17.82 4.58
CA LEU A 59 -12.42 18.99 4.67
C LEU A 59 -13.25 19.13 3.40
N LYS A 60 -14.43 19.78 3.49
CA LYS A 60 -15.26 20.05 2.31
C LYS A 60 -14.57 20.94 1.27
N SER A 61 -13.61 21.76 1.69
CA SER A 61 -12.80 22.60 0.80
C SER A 61 -11.59 21.86 0.23
N GLU A 62 -11.25 20.69 0.77
CA GLU A 62 -10.14 19.89 0.29
C GLU A 62 -10.57 19.03 -0.92
N SER A 63 -9.67 18.96 -1.89
CA SER A 63 -9.75 18.07 -3.05
C SER A 63 -8.60 17.07 -3.01
N VAL A 64 -8.86 15.83 -3.41
CA VAL A 64 -7.89 14.72 -3.32
C VAL A 64 -7.71 14.13 -4.72
N TYR A 65 -6.50 14.20 -5.26
CA TYR A 65 -6.14 13.62 -6.56
C TYR A 65 -4.85 12.83 -6.45
N TYR A 66 -4.70 11.77 -7.25
CA TYR A 66 -3.40 11.09 -7.35
C TYR A 66 -2.53 11.79 -8.40
N THR A 67 -1.25 11.98 -8.08
CA THR A 67 -0.24 12.49 -9.01
C THR A 67 0.61 11.35 -9.58
N GLU A 68 0.80 10.27 -8.81
CA GLU A 68 1.55 9.09 -9.22
C GLU A 68 0.91 7.81 -8.69
N THR A 69 1.19 6.71 -9.40
CA THR A 69 0.85 5.36 -8.93
C THR A 69 1.88 4.34 -9.38
N TRP A 70 2.13 3.33 -8.55
CA TRP A 70 3.02 2.21 -8.85
C TRP A 70 2.52 0.92 -8.21
N MET A 71 3.02 -0.20 -8.71
CA MET A 71 2.76 -1.52 -8.14
C MET A 71 3.75 -1.80 -7.00
N CYS A 72 3.22 -2.28 -5.89
CA CYS A 72 3.97 -2.89 -4.81
C CYS A 72 3.81 -4.40 -4.89
N TRP A 73 4.94 -5.10 -4.97
CA TRP A 73 4.99 -6.56 -5.09
C TRP A 73 5.06 -7.26 -3.73
N GLU A 74 5.18 -6.49 -2.65
CA GLU A 74 5.24 -6.98 -1.27
C GLU A 74 3.85 -7.05 -0.62
N SER A 75 3.73 -7.81 0.47
CA SER A 75 2.47 -7.99 1.21
C SER A 75 1.95 -6.71 1.89
N THR A 76 0.61 -6.51 1.82
CA THR A 76 -0.16 -5.44 2.49
C THR A 76 -0.39 -5.64 3.99
N SER A 77 0.42 -6.48 4.66
CA SER A 77 0.27 -6.71 6.11
C SER A 77 0.08 -5.38 6.85
N ARG A 78 -0.79 -5.32 7.87
CA ARG A 78 -1.19 -4.07 8.55
C ARG A 78 -0.05 -3.24 9.17
N ARG A 79 1.20 -3.73 9.11
CA ARG A 79 2.40 -3.06 9.60
C ARG A 79 3.44 -2.79 8.50
N SER A 80 3.26 -3.24 7.26
CA SER A 80 4.20 -2.93 6.19
C SER A 80 4.02 -1.47 5.76
N LYS A 81 5.14 -0.75 5.72
CA LYS A 81 5.22 0.57 5.06
C LYS A 81 4.84 0.41 3.58
N VAL A 82 4.18 1.40 3.00
CA VAL A 82 3.96 1.43 1.54
C VAL A 82 5.31 1.40 0.81
N CYS A 83 5.44 0.56 -0.21
CA CYS A 83 6.70 0.40 -0.93
C CYS A 83 7.13 1.70 -1.66
N ASP A 84 8.43 1.88 -1.88
CA ASP A 84 8.95 3.08 -2.56
C ASP A 84 8.55 3.11 -4.05
N ASN A 85 8.37 4.31 -4.61
CA ASN A 85 8.13 4.49 -6.05
C ASN A 85 9.39 4.13 -6.85
N PRO A 86 9.36 3.13 -7.76
CA PRO A 86 10.53 2.72 -8.55
C PRO A 86 11.03 3.83 -9.50
N LYS A 87 10.14 4.72 -9.97
CA LYS A 87 10.53 5.82 -10.87
C LYS A 87 11.39 6.87 -10.17
N SER A 88 11.14 7.11 -8.88
CA SER A 88 11.96 8.04 -8.09
C SER A 88 13.42 7.59 -7.99
N LYS A 89 13.68 6.28 -7.98
CA LYS A 89 15.03 5.72 -7.95
C LYS A 89 15.74 5.85 -9.31
N ALA A 90 14.99 5.77 -10.41
CA ALA A 90 15.51 5.93 -11.76
C ALA A 90 15.89 7.39 -12.08
N GLU A 91 15.10 8.36 -11.60
CA GLU A 91 15.36 9.79 -11.83
C GLU A 91 16.64 10.28 -11.11
N VAL A 92 16.86 9.83 -9.87
CA VAL A 92 18.10 10.12 -9.12
C VAL A 92 19.35 9.58 -9.82
N GLN A 93 19.23 8.48 -10.56
CA GLN A 93 20.35 7.91 -11.33
C GLN A 93 20.56 8.62 -12.67
N ALA A 94 19.51 9.24 -13.23
CA ALA A 94 19.58 9.95 -14.51
C ALA A 94 20.12 11.38 -14.38
N ASN A 95 19.97 12.02 -13.20
CA ASN A 95 20.55 13.32 -12.89
C ASN A 95 21.32 13.24 -11.56
N PRO A 96 22.58 12.78 -11.55
CA PRO A 96 23.41 12.92 -10.37
C PRO A 96 23.54 14.42 -10.07
N VAL A 97 23.06 14.82 -8.90
CA VAL A 97 23.14 16.21 -8.40
C VAL A 97 24.62 16.60 -8.39
N THR A 98 25.04 17.38 -9.39
CA THR A 98 26.35 18.02 -9.41
C THR A 98 26.37 19.04 -8.27
N THR A 99 26.95 18.65 -7.15
CA THR A 99 27.24 19.54 -6.03
C THR A 99 28.50 20.33 -6.39
N ASN A 100 28.35 21.65 -6.56
CA ASN A 100 29.46 22.60 -6.63
C ASN A 100 29.99 22.90 -5.23
#